data_AF-A0AB73ITJ9-F1
#
_entry.id   AF-A0AB73ITJ9-F1
#
_cell.length_a   1.000
_cell.length_b   1.000
_cell.length_c   1.000
_cell.angle_alpha   90.00
_cell.angle_beta   90.00
_cell.angle_gamma   90.00
#
_symmetry.space_group_name_H-M   'P 1'
#
loop_
_entity.id
_entity.type
_entity.pdbx_description
1 polymer ?
#
loop_
_entity_poly.entity_id
_entity_poly.type
_entity_poly.pdbx_seq_one_letter_code
_entity_poly.pdbx_strand_id
1 'polypeptide(L)'
;MINRFRMTALATNAEGSPDLYLIFVEATDLQYNEGQHYDMALARAEDKGYWAPMIAFDRNDAASGTLRHATAFMEGETDEV
;
A
#
# COMPACT_ATOMS: atom_id res chain seq x y z
N MET A 1 20.72 -3.56 9.77
CA MET A 1 20.66 -2.50 8.76
C MET A 1 19.20 -2.08 8.63
N ILE A 2 18.91 -0.78 8.46
CA ILE A 2 17.55 -0.31 8.18
C ILE A 2 17.43 -0.13 6.67
N ASN A 3 16.39 -0.69 6.08
CA ASN A 3 16.08 -0.65 4.67
C ASN A 3 14.77 0.11 4.44
N ARG A 4 14.64 0.72 3.26
CA ARG A 4 13.45 1.49 2.87
C ARG A 4 12.62 0.70 1.86
N PHE A 5 11.41 0.35 2.25
CA PHE A 5 10.47 -0.46 1.48
C PHE A 5 9.37 0.42 0.89
N ARG A 6 8.90 0.05 -0.32
CA ARG A 6 7.76 0.69 -0.99
C ARG A 6 6.51 -0.11 -0.67
N MET A 7 5.54 0.58 -0.11
CA MET A 7 4.27 0.02 0.33
C MET A 7 3.12 0.77 -0.36
N THR A 8 1.99 0.09 -0.50
CA THR A 8 0.72 0.70 -0.87
C THR A 8 -0.31 0.35 0.19
N ALA A 9 -1.16 1.27 0.59
CA ALA A 9 -2.31 0.98 1.45
C ALA A 9 -3.61 1.30 0.71
N LEU A 10 -4.49 0.31 0.59
CA LEU A 10 -5.89 0.56 0.27
C LEU A 10 -6.56 1.09 1.53
N ALA A 11 -7.09 2.32 1.47
CA ALA A 11 -7.77 2.94 2.59
C ALA A 11 -8.86 3.93 2.17
N THR A 12 -9.69 4.35 3.12
CA THR A 12 -10.58 5.50 2.94
C THR A 12 -9.82 6.77 3.31
N ASN A 13 -9.77 7.74 2.39
CA ASN A 13 -9.10 9.01 2.61
C ASN A 13 -9.96 9.98 3.47
N ALA A 14 -9.42 11.16 3.76
CA ALA A 14 -10.09 12.18 4.58
C ALA A 14 -11.42 12.70 3.98
N GLU A 15 -11.65 12.50 2.69
CA GLU A 15 -12.89 12.88 1.99
C GLU A 15 -13.95 11.77 2.04
N GLY A 16 -13.63 10.62 2.63
CA GLY A 16 -14.53 9.46 2.66
C GLY A 16 -14.48 8.60 1.39
N SER A 17 -13.53 8.84 0.48
CA SER A 17 -13.39 8.11 -0.77
C SER A 17 -12.36 6.97 -0.67
N PRO A 18 -12.57 5.84 -1.38
CA PRO A 18 -11.54 4.80 -1.51
C PRO A 18 -10.30 5.37 -2.22
N ASP A 19 -9.13 4.99 -1.73
CA ASP A 19 -7.85 5.51 -2.24
C ASP A 19 -6.73 4.46 -2.08
N LEU A 20 -5.69 4.59 -2.91
CA LEU A 20 -4.46 3.80 -2.86
C LEU A 20 -3.31 4.71 -2.44
N TYR A 21 -3.03 4.74 -1.14
CA TYR A 21 -1.99 5.59 -0.58
C TYR A 21 -0.60 4.95 -0.73
N LEU A 22 0.33 5.64 -1.39
CA LEU A 22 1.71 5.20 -1.58
C LEU A 22 2.60 5.62 -0.39
N ILE A 23 3.26 4.65 0.24
CA ILE A 23 3.97 4.83 1.51
C ILE A 23 5.39 4.29 1.38
N PHE A 24 6.33 4.93 2.09
CA PHE A 24 7.63 4.33 2.36
C PHE A 24 7.74 3.94 3.83
N VAL A 25 8.17 2.72 4.09
CA VAL A 25 8.44 2.21 5.44
C VAL A 25 9.93 1.95 5.59
N GLU A 26 10.49 2.39 6.71
CA GLU A 26 11.85 2.05 7.12
C GLU A 26 11.79 0.90 8.11
N ALA A 27 12.33 -0.26 7.75
CA ALA A 27 12.31 -1.46 8.58
C ALA A 27 13.65 -2.20 8.48
N THR A 28 14.00 -2.95 9.52
CA THR A 28 15.12 -3.90 9.44
C THR A 28 14.72 -5.15 8.68
N ASP A 29 15.70 -5.95 8.23
CA ASP A 29 15.42 -7.22 7.55
C ASP A 29 14.58 -8.17 8.42
N LEU A 30 14.83 -8.19 9.73
CA LEU A 30 14.03 -8.97 10.67
C LEU A 30 12.57 -8.51 10.68
N GLN A 31 12.34 -7.21 10.82
CA GLN A 31 10.99 -6.62 10.83
C GLN A 31 10.27 -6.81 9.49
N TYR A 32 11.01 -6.79 8.38
CA TYR A 32 10.46 -7.13 7.07
C TYR A 32 10.01 -8.59 7.03
N ASN A 33 10.91 -9.52 7.38
CA ASN A 33 10.62 -10.96 7.36
C ASN A 33 9.52 -11.38 8.35
N GLU A 34 9.36 -10.66 9.45
CA GLU A 34 8.28 -10.88 10.43
C GLU A 34 6.95 -10.20 10.06
N GLY A 35 6.89 -9.45 8.95
CA GLY A 35 5.67 -8.79 8.50
C GLY A 35 5.36 -7.46 9.19
N GLN A 36 6.20 -6.97 10.11
CA GLN A 36 5.94 -5.72 10.86
C GLN A 36 5.82 -4.49 9.94
N HIS A 37 6.42 -4.54 8.76
CA HIS A 37 6.33 -3.48 7.76
C HIS A 37 4.89 -3.18 7.29
N TYR A 38 3.97 -4.16 7.36
CA TYR A 38 2.55 -3.93 7.09
C TYR A 38 1.92 -3.03 8.14
N ASP A 39 2.08 -3.37 9.42
CA ASP A 39 1.54 -2.57 10.53
C ASP A 39 2.12 -1.15 10.52
N MET A 40 3.42 -1.02 10.23
CA MET A 40 4.10 0.27 10.09
C MET A 40 3.55 1.12 8.92
N ALA A 41 3.12 0.47 7.82
CA ALA A 41 2.48 1.16 6.71
C ALA A 41 1.08 1.63 7.09
N LEU A 42 0.30 0.78 7.77
CA LEU A 42 -1.05 1.13 8.22
C LEU A 42 -1.04 2.28 9.23
N ALA A 43 -0.17 2.22 10.24
CA ALA A 43 -0.01 3.31 11.21
C ALA A 43 0.36 4.65 10.54
N ARG A 44 1.25 4.61 9.54
CA ARG A 44 1.57 5.81 8.74
C ARG A 44 0.39 6.34 7.93
N ALA A 45 -0.48 5.47 7.42
CA ALA A 45 -1.70 5.87 6.73
C ALA A 45 -2.68 6.52 7.73
N GLU A 46 -2.88 5.93 8.90
CA GLU A 46 -3.72 6.49 9.97
C GLU A 46 -3.24 7.89 10.40
N ASP A 47 -1.92 8.07 10.60
CA ASP A 47 -1.30 9.37 10.90
C ASP A 47 -1.56 10.44 9.82
N LYS A 48 -1.92 10.01 8.60
CA LYS A 48 -2.28 10.88 7.46
C LYS A 48 -3.78 11.10 7.30
N GLY A 49 -4.59 10.56 8.21
CA GLY A 49 -6.04 10.70 8.19
C GLY A 49 -6.76 9.65 7.35
N TYR A 50 -6.06 8.58 6.96
CA TYR A 50 -6.70 7.42 6.33
C TYR A 50 -7.31 6.51 7.40
N TRP A 51 -8.35 5.78 7.02
CA TRP A 51 -9.07 4.91 7.93
C TRP A 51 -9.68 3.71 7.20
N ALA A 52 -10.33 2.84 7.97
CA ALA A 52 -10.87 1.57 7.52
C ALA A 52 -11.81 1.70 6.29
N PRO A 53 -11.78 0.72 5.35
CA PRO A 53 -10.98 -0.51 5.35
C PRO A 53 -9.48 -0.22 5.17
N MET A 54 -8.59 -1.02 5.77
CA MET A 54 -7.14 -0.78 5.69
C MET A 54 -6.39 -2.07 5.35
N ILE A 55 -5.74 -2.10 4.19
CA ILE A 55 -4.94 -3.23 3.73
C ILE A 55 -3.65 -2.71 3.13
N ALA A 56 -2.52 -3.15 3.67
CA ALA A 56 -1.19 -2.81 3.16
C ALA A 56 -0.66 -3.90 2.22
N PHE A 57 0.11 -3.47 1.22
CA PHE A 57 0.74 -4.32 0.22
C PHE A 57 2.22 -3.95 0.11
N ASP A 58 3.11 -4.93 0.20
CA ASP A 58 4.49 -4.79 -0.20
C ASP A 58 4.63 -5.02 -1.71
N ARG A 59 5.62 -4.39 -2.34
CA ARG A 59 5.88 -4.52 -3.78
C ARG A 59 6.06 -5.96 -4.28
N ASN A 60 6.43 -6.89 -3.40
CA ASN A 60 6.67 -8.30 -3.74
C ASN A 60 5.42 -9.17 -3.55
N ASP A 61 4.34 -8.63 -2.99
CA ASP A 61 3.08 -9.36 -2.87
C ASP A 61 2.45 -9.64 -4.24
N ALA A 62 1.76 -10.79 -4.36
CA ALA A 62 1.01 -11.12 -5.56
C ALA A 62 -0.01 -10.03 -5.92
N ALA A 63 -0.65 -9.42 -4.90
CA ALA A 63 -1.61 -8.34 -5.07
C ALA A 63 -0.98 -7.05 -5.62
N SER A 64 0.32 -6.79 -5.42
CA SER A 64 1.00 -5.63 -5.98
C SER A 64 1.05 -5.66 -7.51
N GLY A 65 1.14 -6.86 -8.10
CA GLY A 65 0.99 -7.05 -9.54
C GLY A 65 -0.42 -6.67 -10.01
N THR A 66 -1.45 -7.13 -9.31
CA THR A 66 -2.86 -6.80 -9.61
C THR A 66 -3.17 -5.33 -9.44
N LEU A 67 -2.62 -4.67 -8.40
CA LEU A 67 -2.80 -3.23 -8.18
C LEU A 67 -2.31 -2.41 -9.37
N ARG A 68 -1.14 -2.75 -9.94
CA ARG A 68 -0.66 -2.11 -11.16
C ARG A 68 -1.66 -2.22 -12.32
N HIS A 69 -2.27 -3.40 -12.50
CA HIS A 69 -3.28 -3.59 -13.55
C HIS A 69 -4.54 -2.79 -13.26
N ALA A 70 -4.99 -2.75 -12.00
CA ALA A 70 -6.15 -1.94 -11.60
C ALA A 70 -5.90 -0.44 -11.84
N THR A 71 -4.71 0.06 -11.53
CA THR A 71 -4.32 1.45 -11.83
C THR A 71 -4.34 1.72 -13.33
N ALA A 72 -3.74 0.84 -14.15
CA ALA A 72 -3.77 0.98 -15.61
C ALA A 72 -5.21 0.97 -16.17
N PHE A 73 -6.09 0.12 -15.61
CA PHE A 73 -7.52 0.12 -15.96
C PHE A 73 -8.21 1.44 -15.60
N MET A 74 -7.95 1.98 -14.41
CA MET A 74 -8.51 3.28 -13.98
C MET A 74 -8.04 4.45 -14.86
N GLU A 75 -6.82 4.36 -15.41
CA GLU A 75 -6.23 5.35 -16.31
C GLU A 75 -6.70 5.18 -17.78
N GLY A 76 -7.50 4.14 -18.08
CA GLY A 76 -8.01 3.86 -19.43
C GLY A 76 -6.96 3.21 -20.35
N GLU A 77 -5.90 2.62 -19.79
CA GLU A 77 -4.82 1.99 -20.57
C GLU A 77 -5.14 0.54 -20.98
N THR A 78 -6.20 -0.06 -20.43
CA THR A 78 -6.60 -1.45 -20.71
C THR A 78 -8.04 -1.50 -21.24
N ASP A 79 -8.24 -1.04 -22.48
CA ASP A 79 -9.53 -1.15 -23.19
C ASP A 79 -9.72 -2.51 -23.90
N GLU A 80 -8.77 -3.44 -23.80
CA GLU A 80 -8.89 -4.78 -24.38
C GLU A 80 -9.16 -5.81 -23.27
N VAL A 81 -10.42 -6.25 -23.18
CA VAL A 81 -10.90 -7.40 -22.40
C VAL A 81 -10.91 -8.65 -23.26
#